data_AF-A0A2I0PJ09-F1
#
_entry.id   AF-A0A2I0PJ09-F1
#
_cell.length_a   1.000
_cell.length_b   1.000
_cell.length_c   1.000
_cell.angle_alpha   90.00
_cell.angle_beta   90.00
_cell.angle_gamma   90.00
#
_symmetry.space_group_name_H-M   'P 1'
#
loop_
_entity.id
_entity.type
_entity.pdbx_description
1 polymer ?
#
loop_
_entity_poly.entity_id
_entity_poly.type
_entity_poly.pdbx_seq_one_letter_code
_entity_poly.pdbx_strand_id
1 'polypeptide(L)'
;MGLENLIKAAYKESVNGNRRGDKLEEIKSIQDYIKSSKRIIVPNWNQEKVNVINKVLSEFNLSEAEHLEFHTNSADLSRMPAITKAQMALDLCDCDLVIARGRLGVPGSGSLMVILDSKGRILTGATSPSHVVHNKDLTEAVRDEITICLERIGFKK
;
A
#
# COMPACT_ATOMS: atom_id res chain seq x y z
N MET A 1 -8.17 -20.12 -4.10
CA MET A 1 -7.95 -19.74 -5.50
C MET A 1 -7.00 -18.55 -5.47
N GLY A 2 -5.83 -18.62 -6.12
CA GLY A 2 -4.85 -17.53 -6.06
C GLY A 2 -5.36 -16.22 -6.68
N LEU A 3 -4.76 -15.10 -6.28
CA LEU A 3 -5.13 -13.75 -6.71
C LEU A 3 -5.14 -13.63 -8.26
N GLU A 4 -4.20 -14.28 -8.95
CA GLU A 4 -4.12 -14.34 -10.41
C GLU A 4 -5.39 -14.88 -11.07
N ASN A 5 -5.98 -15.90 -10.48
CA ASN A 5 -7.18 -16.55 -11.03
C ASN A 5 -8.40 -15.65 -10.87
N LEU A 6 -8.48 -14.90 -9.76
CA LEU A 6 -9.55 -13.92 -9.54
C LEU A 6 -9.41 -12.73 -10.49
N ILE A 7 -8.20 -12.20 -10.66
CA ILE A 7 -7.92 -11.13 -11.64
C ILE A 7 -8.33 -11.59 -13.05
N LYS A 8 -7.93 -12.81 -13.46
CA LYS A 8 -8.30 -13.38 -14.76
C LYS A 8 -9.82 -13.49 -14.93
N ALA A 9 -10.53 -13.92 -13.90
CA ALA A 9 -11.99 -14.02 -13.93
C ALA A 9 -12.64 -12.64 -14.05
N ALA A 10 -12.22 -11.68 -13.22
CA ALA A 10 -12.71 -10.30 -13.25
C ALA A 10 -12.48 -9.63 -14.62
N TYR A 11 -11.32 -9.86 -15.23
CA TYR A 11 -11.02 -9.31 -16.56
C TYR A 11 -11.93 -9.89 -17.64
N LYS A 12 -12.23 -11.20 -17.60
CA LYS A 12 -13.20 -11.81 -18.53
C LYS A 12 -14.60 -11.22 -18.34
N GLU A 13 -15.02 -10.98 -17.11
CA GLU A 13 -16.32 -10.35 -16.82
C GLU A 13 -16.39 -8.93 -17.37
N SER A 14 -15.33 -8.13 -17.21
CA SER A 14 -15.25 -6.78 -17.74
C SER A 14 -15.29 -6.75 -19.26
N VAL A 15 -14.52 -7.61 -19.93
CA VAL A 15 -14.52 -7.73 -21.41
C VAL A 15 -15.90 -8.11 -21.93
N ASN A 16 -16.64 -8.95 -21.20
CA ASN A 16 -17.99 -9.38 -21.57
C ASN A 16 -19.10 -8.42 -21.12
N GLY A 17 -18.78 -7.28 -20.49
CA GLY A 17 -19.78 -6.32 -20.00
C GLY A 17 -20.60 -6.80 -18.78
N ASN A 18 -20.15 -7.85 -18.10
CA ASN A 18 -20.87 -8.52 -17.01
C ASN A 18 -20.35 -8.13 -15.62
N ARG A 19 -19.30 -7.32 -15.52
CA ARG A 19 -18.77 -6.83 -14.24
C ARG A 19 -19.77 -5.87 -13.58
N ARG A 20 -20.15 -6.17 -12.33
CA ARG A 20 -21.13 -5.36 -11.55
C ARG A 20 -20.54 -4.71 -10.30
N GLY A 21 -19.23 -4.76 -10.12
CA GLY A 21 -18.54 -4.33 -8.92
C GLY A 21 -17.69 -5.45 -8.35
N ASP A 22 -17.10 -5.18 -7.19
CA ASP A 22 -16.19 -6.11 -6.52
C ASP A 22 -16.93 -7.26 -5.85
N LYS A 23 -16.22 -8.37 -5.70
CA LYS A 23 -16.73 -9.60 -5.13
C LYS A 23 -16.10 -9.91 -3.78
N LEU A 24 -16.83 -10.63 -2.94
CA LEU A 24 -16.34 -11.03 -1.62
C LEU A 24 -15.07 -11.91 -1.72
N GLU A 25 -14.95 -12.74 -2.77
CA GLU A 25 -13.78 -13.57 -3.00
C GLU A 25 -12.53 -12.74 -3.30
N GLU A 26 -12.68 -11.60 -3.97
CA GLU A 26 -11.55 -10.69 -4.27
C GLU A 26 -11.04 -10.03 -3.00
N ILE A 27 -11.94 -9.53 -2.16
CA ILE A 27 -11.60 -8.97 -0.85
C ILE A 27 -10.91 -10.03 0.02
N LYS A 28 -11.48 -11.23 0.13
CA LYS A 28 -10.88 -12.34 0.90
C LYS A 28 -9.47 -12.68 0.38
N SER A 29 -9.28 -12.75 -0.93
CA SER A 29 -7.96 -13.05 -1.49
C SER A 29 -6.93 -11.96 -1.23
N ILE A 30 -7.32 -10.69 -1.19
CA ILE A 30 -6.42 -9.59 -0.80
C ILE A 30 -6.05 -9.73 0.68
N GLN A 31 -7.04 -9.97 1.55
CA GLN A 31 -6.80 -10.17 2.98
C GLN A 31 -5.87 -11.37 3.24
N ASP A 32 -6.12 -12.50 2.59
CA ASP A 32 -5.32 -13.72 2.72
C ASP A 32 -3.88 -13.48 2.25
N TYR A 33 -3.68 -12.71 1.16
CA TYR A 33 -2.35 -12.34 0.68
C TYR A 33 -1.60 -11.51 1.71
N ILE A 34 -2.22 -10.45 2.25
CA ILE A 34 -1.61 -9.57 3.25
C ILE A 34 -1.29 -10.35 4.53
N LYS A 35 -2.21 -11.19 5.02
CA LYS A 35 -2.01 -12.02 6.23
C LYS A 35 -0.90 -13.06 6.07
N SER A 36 -0.75 -13.62 4.87
CA SER A 36 0.26 -14.65 4.59
C SER A 36 1.63 -14.09 4.19
N SER A 37 1.73 -12.77 3.98
CA SER A 37 2.98 -12.09 3.66
C SER A 37 3.97 -12.21 4.83
N LYS A 38 5.17 -12.70 4.55
CA LYS A 38 6.23 -12.89 5.54
C LYS A 38 7.24 -11.76 5.49
N ARG A 39 7.59 -11.32 4.29
CA ARG A 39 8.55 -10.24 4.06
C ARG A 39 7.84 -9.00 3.55
N ILE A 40 7.53 -8.10 4.46
CA ILE A 40 6.89 -6.81 4.18
C ILE A 40 7.95 -5.72 4.19
N ILE A 41 8.01 -4.90 3.14
CA ILE A 41 9.02 -3.86 2.98
C ILE A 41 8.41 -2.46 3.04
N VAL A 42 9.05 -1.56 3.80
CA VAL A 42 8.78 -0.12 3.76
C VAL A 42 10.00 0.62 3.22
N PRO A 43 9.96 1.16 1.98
CA PRO A 43 11.08 1.91 1.41
C PRO A 43 11.09 3.34 1.94
N ASN A 44 12.07 3.70 2.76
CA ASN A 44 12.22 5.05 3.29
C ASN A 44 13.67 5.33 3.68
N TRP A 45 14.00 6.61 3.92
CA TRP A 45 15.31 6.97 4.49
C TRP A 45 15.36 6.79 6.02
N ASN A 46 14.24 7.05 6.72
CA ASN A 46 14.19 7.05 8.19
C ASN A 46 13.28 5.93 8.74
N GLN A 47 13.71 5.31 9.83
CA GLN A 47 12.99 4.27 10.58
C GLN A 47 11.67 4.76 11.22
N GLU A 48 11.51 6.06 11.49
CA GLU A 48 10.35 6.61 12.23
C GLU A 48 9.00 6.17 11.63
N LYS A 49 8.85 6.23 10.31
CA LYS A 49 7.61 5.80 9.62
C LYS A 49 7.34 4.31 9.78
N VAL A 50 8.39 3.50 9.76
CA VAL A 50 8.30 2.04 9.88
C VAL A 50 7.79 1.66 11.27
N ASN A 51 8.24 2.35 12.31
CA ASN A 51 7.78 2.13 13.68
C ASN A 51 6.28 2.42 13.83
N VAL A 52 5.76 3.48 13.18
CA VAL A 52 4.32 3.78 13.19
C VAL A 52 3.54 2.72 12.43
N ILE A 53 4.01 2.30 11.25
CA ILE A 53 3.38 1.25 10.44
C ILE A 53 3.32 -0.05 11.24
N ASN A 54 4.41 -0.49 11.87
CA ASN A 54 4.45 -1.74 12.65
C ASN A 54 3.52 -1.72 13.86
N LYS A 55 3.37 -0.57 14.52
CA LYS A 55 2.35 -0.43 15.58
C LYS A 55 0.94 -0.73 15.04
N VAL A 56 0.59 -0.18 13.86
CA VAL A 56 -0.72 -0.46 13.27
C VAL A 56 -0.83 -1.89 12.77
N LEU A 57 0.19 -2.45 12.11
CA LEU A 57 0.18 -3.85 11.67
C LEU A 57 -0.06 -4.81 12.85
N SER A 58 0.57 -4.54 14.00
CA SER A 58 0.33 -5.29 15.24
C SER A 58 -1.10 -5.15 15.75
N GLU A 59 -1.71 -3.96 15.69
CA GLU A 59 -3.14 -3.76 16.04
C GLU A 59 -4.09 -4.61 15.18
N PHE A 60 -3.68 -5.00 13.96
CA PHE A 60 -4.45 -5.84 13.04
C PHE A 60 -3.98 -7.31 13.00
N ASN A 61 -3.10 -7.73 13.92
CA ASN A 61 -2.50 -9.08 13.95
C ASN A 61 -1.78 -9.46 12.64
N LEU A 62 -1.06 -8.51 12.04
CA LEU A 62 -0.26 -8.71 10.83
C LEU A 62 1.24 -8.77 11.15
N SER A 63 2.01 -9.41 10.25
CA SER A 63 3.48 -9.45 10.32
C SER A 63 4.07 -8.04 10.36
N GLU A 64 5.18 -7.87 11.06
CA GLU A 64 5.93 -6.61 11.06
C GLU A 64 6.60 -6.37 9.69
N ALA A 65 6.75 -5.09 9.34
CA ALA A 65 7.49 -4.65 8.18
C ALA A 65 8.96 -4.37 8.50
N GLU A 66 9.82 -4.72 7.54
CA GLU A 66 11.23 -4.40 7.50
C GLU A 66 11.44 -3.02 6.85
N HIS A 67 12.41 -2.27 7.39
CA HIS A 67 12.86 -1.03 6.78
C HIS A 67 13.83 -1.34 5.63
N LEU A 68 13.51 -0.88 4.42
CA LEU A 68 14.46 -0.84 3.32
C LEU A 68 15.03 0.58 3.20
N GLU A 69 16.25 0.75 3.69
CA GLU A 69 16.93 2.05 3.73
C GLU A 69 17.60 2.39 2.39
N PHE A 70 17.04 3.37 1.68
CA PHE A 70 17.68 3.99 0.51
C PHE A 70 17.03 5.34 0.18
N HIS A 71 17.73 6.14 -0.62
CA HIS A 71 17.21 7.40 -1.12
C HIS A 71 16.11 7.16 -2.18
N THR A 72 14.90 7.61 -1.86
CA THR A 72 13.73 7.54 -2.75
C THR A 72 13.38 8.88 -3.40
N ASN A 73 14.22 9.90 -3.25
CA ASN A 73 13.92 11.28 -3.66
C ASN A 73 13.80 11.44 -5.18
N SER A 74 14.47 10.59 -5.97
CA SER A 74 14.31 10.57 -7.44
C SER A 74 12.87 10.25 -7.87
N ALA A 75 12.12 9.50 -7.06
CA ALA A 75 10.70 9.23 -7.31
C ALA A 75 9.86 10.51 -7.30
N ASP A 76 10.28 11.57 -6.60
CA ASP A 76 9.54 12.83 -6.54
C ASP A 76 9.62 13.63 -7.85
N LEU A 77 10.43 13.20 -8.82
CA LEU A 77 10.43 13.70 -10.21
C LEU A 77 9.47 12.93 -11.13
N SER A 78 8.81 11.87 -10.63
CA SER A 78 7.83 11.09 -11.39
C SER A 78 6.42 11.69 -11.28
N ARG A 79 5.51 11.19 -12.13
CA ARG A 79 4.09 11.59 -12.09
C ARG A 79 3.35 11.09 -10.86
N MET A 80 3.81 9.99 -10.25
CA MET A 80 3.16 9.36 -9.09
C MET A 80 4.24 8.88 -8.10
N PRO A 81 4.80 9.80 -7.29
CA PRO A 81 5.95 9.48 -6.46
C PRO A 81 5.74 8.28 -5.52
N ALA A 82 4.59 8.18 -4.84
CA ALA A 82 4.32 7.05 -3.95
C ALA A 82 4.42 5.68 -4.63
N ILE A 83 3.89 5.56 -5.86
CA ILE A 83 3.94 4.32 -6.65
C ILE A 83 5.37 4.05 -7.10
N THR A 84 6.08 5.07 -7.59
CA THR A 84 7.48 4.92 -8.03
C THR A 84 8.38 4.45 -6.88
N LYS A 85 8.17 4.95 -5.64
CA LYS A 85 8.90 4.46 -4.46
C LYS A 85 8.66 2.97 -4.19
N ALA A 86 7.42 2.51 -4.35
CA ALA A 86 7.09 1.10 -4.20
C ALA A 86 7.77 0.23 -5.27
N GLN A 87 7.75 0.68 -6.53
CA GLN A 87 8.42 0.00 -7.64
C GLN A 87 9.93 -0.11 -7.45
N MET A 88 10.58 0.97 -7.01
CA MET A 88 12.00 0.93 -6.66
C MET A 88 12.32 -0.14 -5.61
N ALA A 89 11.44 -0.33 -4.62
CA ALA A 89 11.63 -1.37 -3.61
C ALA A 89 11.52 -2.78 -4.19
N LEU A 90 10.53 -3.01 -5.06
CA LEU A 90 10.33 -4.28 -5.77
C LEU A 90 11.54 -4.63 -6.65
N ASP A 91 12.16 -3.63 -7.28
CA ASP A 91 13.32 -3.83 -8.15
C ASP A 91 14.63 -4.06 -7.37
N LEU A 92 14.68 -3.65 -6.09
CA LEU A 92 15.89 -3.75 -5.25
C LEU A 92 15.90 -4.97 -4.34
N CYS A 93 14.75 -5.61 -4.06
CA CYS A 93 14.70 -6.76 -3.18
C CYS A 93 13.48 -7.67 -3.42
N ASP A 94 13.68 -8.96 -3.15
CA ASP A 94 12.58 -9.94 -3.14
C ASP A 94 11.70 -9.74 -1.91
N CYS A 95 10.43 -9.40 -2.10
CA CYS A 95 9.50 -9.26 -0.99
C CYS A 95 8.11 -9.76 -1.36
N ASP A 96 7.30 -10.06 -0.35
CA ASP A 96 5.90 -10.45 -0.56
C ASP A 96 5.04 -9.21 -0.75
N LEU A 97 5.33 -8.13 -0.01
CA LEU A 97 4.46 -6.96 0.06
C LEU A 97 5.27 -5.69 0.32
N VAL A 98 4.87 -4.59 -0.32
CA VAL A 98 5.50 -3.28 -0.16
C VAL A 98 4.47 -2.27 0.33
N ILE A 99 4.79 -1.54 1.39
CA ILE A 99 4.00 -0.42 1.90
C ILE A 99 4.80 0.86 1.65
N ALA A 100 4.38 1.65 0.67
CA ALA A 100 5.06 2.90 0.33
C ALA A 100 4.16 4.11 0.56
N ARG A 101 4.78 5.22 0.99
CA ARG A 101 4.11 6.51 1.16
C ARG A 101 4.91 7.61 0.47
N GLY A 102 4.22 8.43 -0.31
CA GLY A 102 4.82 9.57 -0.99
C GLY A 102 3.77 10.59 -1.39
N ARG A 103 4.14 11.50 -2.29
CA ARG A 103 3.20 12.44 -2.89
C ARG A 103 2.26 11.70 -3.84
N LEU A 104 0.99 12.11 -3.88
CA LEU A 104 -0.02 11.54 -4.78
C LEU A 104 0.33 11.77 -6.26
N GLY A 105 0.73 12.99 -6.61
CA GLY A 105 1.13 13.38 -7.96
C GLY A 105 1.99 14.65 -7.97
N VAL A 106 1.45 15.73 -8.53
CA VAL A 106 2.13 17.04 -8.61
C VAL A 106 2.39 17.65 -7.22
N PRO A 107 3.38 18.56 -7.07
CA PRO A 107 3.56 19.33 -5.83
C PRO A 107 2.24 19.94 -5.33
N GLY A 108 1.93 19.75 -4.04
CA GLY A 108 0.68 20.20 -3.42
C GLY A 108 -0.49 19.21 -3.46
N SER A 109 -0.39 18.10 -4.21
CA SER A 109 -1.49 17.12 -4.38
C SER A 109 -1.85 16.28 -3.14
N GLY A 110 -1.22 16.52 -1.98
CA GLY A 110 -1.32 15.65 -0.82
C GLY A 110 -0.51 14.35 -0.94
N SER A 111 -0.78 13.43 -0.03
CA SER A 111 -0.08 12.14 0.08
C SER A 111 -0.86 11.00 -0.57
N LEU A 112 -0.12 9.93 -0.87
CA LEU A 112 -0.67 8.63 -1.19
C LEU A 112 0.16 7.58 -0.44
N MET A 113 -0.52 6.74 0.32
CA MET A 113 -0.03 5.45 0.81
C MET A 113 -0.60 4.34 -0.07
N VAL A 114 0.26 3.40 -0.47
CA VAL A 114 -0.12 2.25 -1.27
C VAL A 114 0.48 0.98 -0.68
N ILE A 115 -0.30 -0.10 -0.77
CA ILE A 115 0.14 -1.46 -0.48
C ILE A 115 0.17 -2.23 -1.78
N LEU A 116 1.35 -2.68 -2.19
CA LEU A 116 1.58 -3.46 -3.41
C LEU A 116 1.97 -4.87 -3.03
N ASP A 117 1.61 -5.82 -3.88
CA ASP A 117 2.13 -7.18 -3.79
C ASP A 117 3.49 -7.33 -4.49
N SER A 118 4.05 -8.54 -4.43
CA SER A 118 5.36 -8.87 -5.02
C SER A 118 5.47 -8.67 -6.54
N LYS A 119 4.36 -8.42 -7.25
CA LYS A 119 4.32 -8.14 -8.69
C LYS A 119 3.99 -6.68 -9.00
N GLY A 120 3.92 -5.84 -7.98
CA GLY A 120 3.55 -4.43 -8.11
C GLY A 120 2.07 -4.18 -8.37
N ARG A 121 1.19 -5.17 -8.12
CA ARG A 121 -0.27 -4.98 -8.18
C ARG A 121 -0.70 -4.24 -6.93
N ILE A 122 -1.44 -3.15 -7.09
CA ILE A 122 -1.97 -2.37 -5.98
C ILE A 122 -3.09 -3.17 -5.32
N LEU A 123 -2.93 -3.50 -4.04
CA LEU A 123 -3.91 -4.21 -3.22
C LEU A 123 -4.89 -3.24 -2.55
N THR A 124 -4.37 -2.12 -2.03
CA THR A 124 -5.15 -1.06 -1.38
C THR A 124 -4.31 0.23 -1.32
N GLY A 125 -4.94 1.33 -0.93
CA GLY A 125 -4.27 2.61 -0.72
C GLY A 125 -5.14 3.62 0.01
N ALA A 126 -4.52 4.70 0.47
CA ALA A 126 -5.17 5.79 1.16
C ALA A 126 -4.49 7.12 0.82
N THR A 127 -5.24 8.21 0.83
CA THR A 127 -4.72 9.56 0.56
C THR A 127 -4.97 10.45 1.77
N SER A 128 -4.03 11.34 2.09
CA SER A 128 -4.28 12.46 2.99
C SER A 128 -4.19 13.78 2.23
N PRO A 129 -4.85 14.86 2.72
CA PRO A 129 -4.60 16.20 2.23
C PRO A 129 -3.11 16.57 2.34
N SER A 130 -2.72 17.70 1.75
CA SER A 130 -1.40 18.29 2.02
C SER A 130 -1.26 18.63 3.51
N HIS A 131 -0.05 18.51 4.06
CA HIS A 131 0.25 18.90 5.44
C HIS A 131 -0.11 20.36 5.73
N VAL A 132 -0.01 21.23 4.72
CA VAL A 132 -0.41 22.64 4.78
C VAL A 132 -1.92 22.82 5.05
N VAL A 133 -2.73 21.81 4.71
CA VAL A 133 -4.20 21.84 4.89
C VAL A 133 -4.61 21.18 6.21
N HIS A 134 -4.08 19.99 6.51
CA HIS A 134 -4.55 19.21 7.67
C HIS A 134 -3.75 19.46 8.96
N ASN A 135 -2.55 20.06 8.89
CA ASN A 135 -1.69 20.42 10.04
C ASN A 135 -1.41 19.29 11.06
N LYS A 136 -1.56 18.03 10.62
CA LYS A 136 -1.22 16.85 11.43
C LYS A 136 0.28 16.64 11.36
N ASP A 137 0.84 16.08 12.44
CA ASP A 137 2.21 15.58 12.38
C ASP A 137 2.33 14.39 11.41
N LEU A 138 3.57 14.05 11.07
CA LEU A 138 3.85 12.96 10.14
C LEU A 138 3.34 11.61 10.66
N THR A 139 3.48 11.36 11.96
CA THR A 139 3.15 10.06 12.56
C THR A 139 1.65 9.82 12.61
N GLU A 140 0.86 10.84 12.95
CA GLU A 140 -0.60 10.80 12.93
C GLU A 140 -1.10 10.56 11.50
N ALA A 141 -0.59 11.32 10.52
CA ALA A 141 -0.98 11.13 9.12
C ALA A 141 -0.64 9.72 8.59
N VAL A 142 0.53 9.18 8.93
CA VAL A 142 0.93 7.82 8.56
C VAL A 142 0.02 6.78 9.22
N ARG A 143 -0.29 6.93 10.52
CA ARG A 143 -1.19 6.04 11.27
C ARG A 143 -2.58 5.98 10.66
N ASP A 144 -3.14 7.14 10.31
CA ASP A 144 -4.46 7.24 9.69
C ASP A 144 -4.49 6.55 8.32
N GLU A 145 -3.50 6.85 7.47
CA GLU A 145 -3.43 6.30 6.12
C GLU A 145 -3.32 4.77 6.13
N ILE A 146 -2.46 4.19 6.97
CA ILE A 146 -2.32 2.72 7.02
C ILE A 146 -3.57 2.06 7.61
N THR A 147 -4.20 2.69 8.60
CA THR A 147 -5.48 2.22 9.15
C THR A 147 -6.56 2.22 8.07
N ILE A 148 -6.70 3.31 7.31
CA ILE A 148 -7.65 3.41 6.21
C ILE A 148 -7.36 2.35 5.13
N CYS A 149 -6.08 2.12 4.79
CA CYS A 149 -5.69 1.10 3.82
C CYS A 149 -6.21 -0.29 4.21
N LEU A 150 -6.11 -0.67 5.48
CA LEU A 150 -6.50 -1.98 5.99
C LEU A 150 -8.03 -2.09 6.19
N GLU A 151 -8.66 -1.10 6.82
CA GLU A 151 -10.09 -1.13 7.12
C GLU A 151 -10.95 -1.11 5.85
N ARG A 152 -10.54 -0.38 4.81
CA ARG A 152 -11.32 -0.28 3.55
C ARG A 152 -11.40 -1.60 2.77
N ILE A 153 -10.50 -2.53 3.03
CA ILE A 153 -10.53 -3.90 2.50
C ILE A 153 -10.99 -4.91 3.55
N GLY A 154 -11.61 -4.45 4.64
CA GLY A 154 -12.33 -5.29 5.60
C GLY A 154 -11.49 -5.93 6.71
N PHE A 155 -10.25 -5.47 6.94
CA PHE A 155 -9.54 -5.83 8.17
C PHE A 155 -10.23 -5.19 9.40
N LYS A 156 -10.17 -5.90 10.52
CA LYS A 156 -10.68 -5.46 11.82
C LYS A 156 -9.59 -5.65 12.86
N LYS A 157 -9.51 -4.72 13.81
CA LYS A 157 -8.63 -4.81 14.98
C LYS A 157 -9.07 -5.95 15.89
#